data_AF-F5Z445-F1
#
_entry.id   AF-F5Z445-F1
#
_cell.length_a   1.000
_cell.length_b   1.000
_cell.length_c   1.000
_cell.angle_alpha   90.00
_cell.angle_beta   90.00
_cell.angle_gamma   90.00
#
_symmetry.space_group_name_H-M   'P 1'
#
loop_
_entity.id
_entity.type
_entity.pdbx_description
1 polymer ?
#
loop_
_entity_poly.entity_id
_entity_poly.type
_entity_poly.pdbx_seq_one_letter_code
_entity_poly.pdbx_strand_id
1 'polypeptide(L)'
;MKELAAFRAGIVDGEQWRADYDHQLCKSKYPIFAVHPDNLIPLCDVCNQDAKKAKDLFKYKKRRERLAFYPYAEEAQSSLKIEISEARDPEPKIKVVWDEQDANVLDKLNTWDEIYEIRSRVEGKFRAFEQVIINKCNTRDSEELTLQIRIFSREPEIDTLKTEEWSFWYFKLFSAIKPSDIEPFVAKSDFVQQQGEDGGDFILNGN
;
A
#
# COMPACT_ATOMS: atom_id res chain seq x y z
N MET A 1 -3.21 -8.10 -10.45
CA MET A 1 -1.92 -7.72 -9.81
C MET A 1 -0.93 -8.81 -10.16
N LYS A 2 0.30 -8.44 -10.55
CA LYS A 2 1.34 -9.42 -10.87
C LYS A 2 2.01 -9.79 -9.55
N GLU A 3 1.96 -11.07 -9.19
CA GLU A 3 2.57 -11.57 -7.95
C GLU A 3 4.10 -11.38 -8.01
N LEU A 4 4.71 -10.99 -6.88
CA LEU A 4 6.16 -10.77 -6.74
C LEU A 4 6.98 -11.99 -7.17
N ALA A 5 6.48 -13.19 -6.86
CA ALA A 5 6.92 -14.46 -7.42
C ALA A 5 5.88 -15.53 -7.07
N ALA A 6 5.32 -16.22 -8.07
CA ALA A 6 4.40 -17.32 -7.82
C ALA A 6 5.17 -18.53 -7.25
N PHE A 7 4.71 -19.05 -6.12
CA PHE A 7 5.25 -20.28 -5.53
C PHE A 7 4.61 -21.50 -6.21
N ARG A 8 5.46 -22.45 -6.59
CA ARG A 8 5.05 -23.65 -7.31
C ARG A 8 5.03 -24.84 -6.37
N ALA A 9 3.88 -25.50 -6.25
CA ALA A 9 3.74 -26.69 -5.43
C ALA A 9 4.68 -27.81 -5.90
N GLY A 10 5.26 -28.56 -4.98
CA GLY A 10 6.16 -29.68 -5.27
C GLY A 10 7.57 -29.28 -5.75
N ILE A 11 7.90 -27.98 -5.76
CA ILE A 11 9.22 -27.45 -6.10
C ILE A 11 9.93 -27.04 -4.81
N VAL A 12 11.19 -27.45 -4.65
CA VAL A 12 12.02 -27.07 -3.50
C VAL A 12 12.37 -25.58 -3.54
N ASP A 13 12.60 -24.98 -2.38
CA ASP A 13 12.79 -23.53 -2.26
C ASP A 13 13.87 -22.96 -3.19
N GLY A 14 15.00 -23.66 -3.35
CA GLY A 14 16.10 -23.20 -4.21
C GLY A 14 15.73 -23.08 -5.69
N GLU A 15 14.66 -23.72 -6.12
CA GLU A 15 14.17 -23.70 -7.50
C GLU A 15 12.89 -22.87 -7.66
N GLN A 16 12.33 -22.31 -6.60
CA GLN A 16 11.14 -21.45 -6.71
C GLN A 16 11.44 -20.21 -7.55
N TRP A 17 10.43 -19.67 -8.24
CA TRP A 17 10.58 -18.37 -8.88
C TRP A 17 10.87 -17.31 -7.82
N ARG A 18 11.67 -16.31 -8.20
CA ARG A 18 12.09 -15.21 -7.33
C ARG A 18 11.81 -13.90 -8.02
N ALA A 19 11.50 -12.88 -7.24
CA ALA A 19 11.48 -11.52 -7.73
C ALA A 19 12.89 -11.14 -8.23
N ASP A 20 12.95 -10.27 -9.23
CA ASP A 20 14.22 -9.73 -9.71
C ASP A 20 14.92 -8.95 -8.59
N TYR A 21 16.23 -9.12 -8.49
CA TYR A 21 17.05 -8.22 -7.68
C TYR A 21 17.28 -6.93 -8.48
N ASP A 22 16.90 -5.81 -7.89
CA ASP A 22 17.21 -4.50 -8.44
C ASP A 22 18.51 -3.95 -7.85
N HIS A 23 19.20 -3.14 -8.65
CA HIS A 23 20.40 -2.44 -8.22
C HIS A 23 19.99 -1.16 -7.53
N GLN A 24 20.17 -1.07 -6.22
CA GLN A 24 19.91 0.16 -5.46
C GLN A 24 20.67 1.35 -6.11
N LEU A 25 21.95 1.13 -6.40
CA LEU A 25 22.82 2.00 -7.19
C LEU A 25 22.84 1.52 -8.64
N CYS A 26 22.21 2.30 -9.51
CA CYS A 26 22.10 2.00 -10.93
C CYS A 26 23.46 1.70 -11.58
N LYS A 27 23.60 0.50 -12.17
CA LYS A 27 24.83 0.02 -12.85
C LYS A 27 25.41 1.02 -13.86
N SER A 28 24.57 1.76 -14.57
CA SER A 28 25.02 2.76 -15.56
C SER A 28 25.77 3.95 -14.94
N LYS A 29 25.54 4.24 -13.66
CA LYS A 29 26.17 5.32 -12.91
C LYS A 29 27.25 4.82 -11.95
N TYR A 30 27.05 3.62 -11.41
CA TYR A 30 27.87 3.02 -10.37
C TYR A 30 28.31 1.60 -10.76
N PRO A 31 29.06 1.43 -11.87
CA PRO A 31 29.35 0.11 -12.44
C PRO A 31 30.17 -0.81 -11.52
N ILE A 32 31.00 -0.23 -10.65
CA ILE A 32 31.81 -0.99 -9.68
C ILE A 32 30.95 -1.72 -8.65
N PHE A 33 29.74 -1.22 -8.37
CA PHE A 33 28.79 -1.82 -7.42
C PHE A 33 27.77 -2.73 -8.09
N ALA A 34 27.86 -2.95 -9.41
CA ALA A 34 26.84 -3.67 -10.16
C ALA A 34 26.62 -5.11 -9.67
N VAL A 35 27.65 -5.77 -9.15
CA VAL A 35 27.56 -7.15 -8.64
C VAL A 35 27.80 -7.25 -7.13
N HIS A 36 27.85 -6.10 -6.43
CA HIS A 36 28.03 -6.10 -4.99
C HIS A 36 26.74 -6.58 -4.31
N PRO A 37 26.78 -7.60 -3.42
CA PRO A 37 25.58 -8.13 -2.79
C PRO A 37 24.74 -7.06 -2.09
N ASP A 38 25.40 -6.14 -1.37
CA ASP A 38 24.72 -5.03 -0.66
C ASP A 38 24.07 -3.99 -1.59
N ASN A 39 24.28 -4.10 -2.90
CA ASN A 39 23.63 -3.26 -3.90
C ASN A 39 22.40 -3.95 -4.54
N LEU A 40 22.12 -5.21 -4.20
CA LEU A 40 21.09 -6.03 -4.83
C LEU A 40 19.91 -6.29 -3.89
N ILE A 41 18.86 -5.47 -4.02
CA ILE A 41 17.67 -5.57 -3.17
C ILE A 41 16.52 -6.28 -3.91
N PRO A 42 15.79 -7.19 -3.25
CA PRO A 42 14.59 -7.77 -3.85
C PRO A 42 13.53 -6.67 -3.97
N LEU A 43 13.00 -6.45 -5.19
CA LEU A 43 11.96 -5.47 -5.44
C LEU A 43 10.87 -5.99 -6.35
N CYS A 44 9.67 -5.42 -6.18
CA CYS A 44 8.56 -5.66 -7.07
C CYS A 44 8.88 -5.20 -8.50
N ASP A 45 8.35 -5.89 -9.50
CA ASP A 45 8.57 -5.53 -10.91
C ASP A 45 8.06 -4.11 -11.21
N VAL A 46 6.89 -3.72 -10.69
CA VAL A 46 6.36 -2.34 -10.77
C VAL A 46 7.32 -1.32 -10.12
N CYS A 47 7.87 -1.68 -8.97
CA CYS A 47 8.77 -0.81 -8.19
C CYS A 47 10.06 -0.56 -8.97
N ASN A 48 10.61 -1.63 -9.55
CA ASN A 48 11.84 -1.63 -10.32
C ASN A 48 11.66 -0.98 -11.71
N GLN A 49 10.74 -1.54 -12.51
CA GLN A 49 10.61 -1.25 -13.94
C GLN A 49 9.80 0.01 -14.23
N ASP A 50 8.76 0.31 -13.44
CA ASP A 50 7.88 1.45 -13.71
C ASP A 50 8.26 2.70 -12.90
N ALA A 51 8.52 2.53 -11.60
CA ALA A 51 8.78 3.65 -10.70
C ALA A 51 10.27 4.06 -10.67
N LYS A 52 11.16 3.19 -10.20
CA LYS A 52 12.58 3.55 -10.00
C LYS A 52 13.32 3.78 -11.31
N LYS A 53 13.22 2.86 -12.27
CA LYS A 53 13.95 2.94 -13.56
C LYS A 53 15.45 3.22 -13.31
N ALA A 54 16.00 4.24 -13.97
CA ALA A 54 17.38 4.69 -13.81
C ALA A 54 17.54 5.92 -12.88
N LYS A 55 16.53 6.23 -12.05
CA LYS A 55 16.61 7.31 -11.06
C LYS A 55 17.70 6.97 -10.03
N ASP A 56 18.40 7.97 -9.52
CA ASP A 56 19.63 7.79 -8.71
C ASP A 56 19.40 8.18 -7.27
N LEU A 57 19.54 7.24 -6.35
CA LEU A 57 19.22 7.47 -4.93
C LEU A 57 20.05 8.57 -4.28
N PHE A 58 21.27 8.86 -4.73
CA PHE A 58 22.13 9.86 -4.06
C PHE A 58 22.14 11.23 -4.72
N LYS A 59 21.53 11.38 -5.91
CA LYS A 59 21.56 12.65 -6.65
C LYS A 59 20.21 13.00 -7.25
N TYR A 60 19.75 14.21 -6.94
CA TYR A 60 18.66 14.85 -7.67
C TYR A 60 19.05 15.11 -9.14
N LYS A 61 18.03 15.31 -10.00
CA LYS A 61 18.21 15.76 -11.40
C LYS A 61 19.08 17.01 -11.54
N LYS A 62 19.15 17.86 -10.51
CA LYS A 62 19.98 19.09 -10.45
C LYS A 62 21.33 18.91 -9.72
N ARG A 63 21.82 17.68 -9.53
CA ARG A 63 23.09 17.34 -8.87
C ARG A 63 23.22 17.73 -7.39
N ARG A 64 22.11 18.03 -6.71
CA ARG A 64 22.09 18.15 -5.25
C ARG A 64 22.15 16.75 -4.62
N GLU A 65 22.96 16.60 -3.58
CA GLU A 65 23.03 15.39 -2.76
C GLU A 65 21.73 15.21 -1.96
N ARG A 66 21.41 13.95 -1.66
CA ARG A 66 20.24 13.58 -0.85
C ARG A 66 20.52 12.29 -0.09
N LEU A 67 19.81 12.11 1.02
CA LEU A 67 19.90 10.92 1.84
C LEU A 67 18.95 9.83 1.34
N ALA A 68 19.36 8.57 1.51
CA ALA A 68 18.51 7.41 1.26
C ALA A 68 18.64 6.42 2.41
N PHE A 69 17.57 5.69 2.71
CA PHE A 69 17.64 4.53 3.59
C PHE A 69 18.55 3.44 3.00
N TYR A 70 19.32 2.78 3.86
CA TYR A 70 19.97 1.52 3.56
C TYR A 70 19.08 0.34 4.02
N PRO A 71 18.43 -0.39 3.10
CA PRO A 71 17.33 -1.31 3.43
C PRO A 71 17.69 -2.50 4.32
N TYR A 72 18.98 -2.79 4.50
CA TYR A 72 19.44 -3.89 5.35
C TYR A 72 19.65 -3.48 6.81
N ALA A 73 19.69 -2.18 7.11
CA ALA A 73 19.94 -1.67 8.47
C ALA A 73 18.91 -0.64 8.93
N GLU A 74 18.10 -0.10 8.01
CA GLU A 74 17.17 0.98 8.29
C GLU A 74 15.77 0.64 7.79
N GLU A 75 14.77 1.10 8.53
CA GLU A 75 13.36 1.01 8.14
C GLU A 75 12.64 2.33 8.41
N ALA A 76 11.44 2.45 7.85
CA ALA A 76 10.62 3.66 7.94
C ALA A 76 9.21 3.39 8.49
N GLN A 77 8.89 2.17 8.91
CA GLN A 77 7.51 1.74 9.16
C GLN A 77 6.75 2.61 10.18
N SER A 78 7.43 3.04 11.23
CA SER A 78 6.89 3.92 12.28
C SER A 78 6.66 5.36 11.79
N SER A 79 7.47 5.84 10.86
CA SER A 79 7.40 7.18 10.28
C SER A 79 6.29 7.34 9.23
N LEU A 80 5.45 6.33 9.02
CA LEU A 80 4.40 6.31 7.99
C LEU A 80 3.01 6.29 8.62
N LYS A 81 2.14 7.21 8.18
CA LYS A 81 0.71 7.24 8.54
C LYS A 81 -0.18 7.42 7.32
N ILE A 82 -1.42 6.96 7.46
CA ILE A 82 -2.51 7.31 6.56
C ILE A 82 -3.44 8.28 7.30
N GLU A 83 -3.84 9.34 6.60
CA GLU A 83 -4.88 10.25 7.03
C GLU A 83 -6.08 10.13 6.11
N ILE A 84 -7.26 10.09 6.72
CA ILE A 84 -8.55 10.10 6.04
C ILE A 84 -9.20 11.44 6.35
N SER A 85 -9.48 12.20 5.31
CA SER A 85 -10.21 13.48 5.40
C SER A 85 -11.48 13.38 4.57
N GLU A 86 -12.48 14.19 4.92
CA GLU A 86 -13.77 14.21 4.19
C GLU A 86 -14.43 12.82 4.15
N ALA A 87 -14.31 12.03 5.23
CA ALA A 87 -14.78 10.64 5.28
C ALA A 87 -16.31 10.49 5.07
N ARG A 88 -17.06 11.57 5.27
CA ARG A 88 -18.51 11.63 5.07
C ARG A 88 -18.91 12.04 3.66
N ASP A 89 -17.96 12.50 2.85
CA ASP A 89 -18.21 12.86 1.47
C ASP A 89 -18.26 11.59 0.60
N PRO A 90 -18.94 11.62 -0.56
CA PRO A 90 -18.97 10.48 -1.48
C PRO A 90 -17.59 9.99 -1.93
N GLU A 91 -16.58 10.85 -1.85
CA GLU A 91 -15.20 10.56 -2.24
C GLU A 91 -14.20 10.98 -1.14
N PRO A 92 -14.01 10.15 -0.08
CA PRO A 92 -13.05 10.43 0.96
C PRO A 92 -11.63 10.58 0.43
N LYS A 93 -10.89 11.55 0.96
CA LYS A 93 -9.50 11.80 0.58
C LYS A 93 -8.55 11.04 1.50
N ILE A 94 -7.85 10.08 0.91
CA ILE A 94 -6.78 9.30 1.56
C ILE A 94 -5.44 9.96 1.25
N LYS A 95 -4.65 10.22 2.30
CA LYS A 95 -3.30 10.78 2.20
C LYS A 95 -2.27 9.97 2.96
N VAL A 96 -1.10 9.77 2.34
CA VAL A 96 0.06 9.20 3.02
C VAL A 96 0.92 10.34 3.56
N VAL A 97 1.07 10.37 4.88
CA VAL A 97 1.82 11.41 5.59
C VAL A 97 3.04 10.81 6.28
N TRP A 98 4.11 11.62 6.34
CA TRP A 98 5.30 11.29 7.11
C TRP A 98 5.07 11.73 8.55
N ASP A 99 5.10 10.79 9.48
CA ASP A 99 5.03 11.03 10.92
C ASP A 99 6.45 11.09 11.50
N GLU A 100 7.21 12.09 11.04
CA GLU A 100 8.61 12.22 11.39
C GLU A 100 8.99 13.70 11.48
N GLN A 101 9.88 14.02 12.42
CA GLN A 101 10.38 15.37 12.65
C GLN A 101 11.88 15.48 12.36
N ASP A 102 12.62 14.37 12.40
CA ASP A 102 14.04 14.37 12.05
C ASP A 102 14.23 14.70 10.56
N ALA A 103 14.97 15.79 10.30
CA ALA A 103 15.18 16.30 8.96
C ALA A 103 15.92 15.31 8.04
N ASN A 104 16.82 14.49 8.59
CA ASN A 104 17.54 13.49 7.81
C ASN A 104 16.63 12.33 7.43
N VAL A 105 15.79 11.86 8.35
CA VAL A 105 14.80 10.81 8.06
C VAL A 105 13.76 11.32 7.05
N LEU A 106 13.29 12.57 7.18
CA LEU A 106 12.40 13.20 6.20
C LEU A 106 13.02 13.30 4.81
N ASP A 107 14.31 13.64 4.69
CA ASP A 107 15.00 13.65 3.39
C ASP A 107 15.07 12.25 2.76
N LYS A 108 15.33 11.21 3.58
CA LYS A 108 15.29 9.81 3.14
C LYS A 108 13.89 9.40 2.67
N LEU A 109 12.85 9.71 3.45
CA LEU A 109 11.45 9.43 3.10
C LEU A 109 11.05 10.10 1.77
N ASN A 110 11.39 11.38 1.60
CA ASN A 110 11.10 12.11 0.37
C ASN A 110 11.89 11.57 -0.83
N THR A 111 13.14 11.15 -0.62
CA THR A 111 13.93 10.49 -1.65
C THR A 111 13.26 9.19 -2.12
N TRP A 112 12.80 8.35 -1.19
CA TRP A 112 12.16 7.09 -1.51
C TRP A 112 10.78 7.28 -2.18
N ASP A 113 10.01 8.28 -1.76
CA ASP A 113 8.74 8.62 -2.41
C ASP A 113 8.93 9.16 -3.83
N GLU A 114 9.94 9.99 -4.10
CA GLU A 114 10.25 10.41 -5.48
C GLU A 114 10.65 9.22 -6.37
N ILE A 115 11.41 8.28 -5.81
CA ILE A 115 11.95 7.14 -6.55
C ILE A 115 10.87 6.12 -6.86
N TYR A 116 10.13 5.70 -5.83
CA TYR A 116 9.18 4.59 -5.90
C TYR A 116 7.72 5.04 -6.00
N GLU A 117 7.47 6.34 -5.96
CA GLU A 117 6.14 6.95 -6.12
C GLU A 117 5.17 6.42 -5.06
N ILE A 118 5.67 6.33 -3.81
CA ILE A 118 5.00 5.63 -2.71
C ILE A 118 3.63 6.26 -2.43
N ARG A 119 3.59 7.58 -2.23
CA ARG A 119 2.33 8.29 -1.94
C ARG A 119 1.32 8.12 -3.07
N SER A 120 1.70 8.42 -4.31
CA SER A 120 0.77 8.35 -5.44
C SER A 120 0.24 6.94 -5.68
N ARG A 121 1.06 5.90 -5.46
CA ARG A 121 0.64 4.50 -5.58
C ARG A 121 -0.33 4.09 -4.48
N VAL A 122 -0.04 4.44 -3.23
CA VAL A 122 -0.90 4.09 -2.09
C VAL A 122 -2.21 4.88 -2.12
N GLU A 123 -2.14 6.19 -2.34
CA GLU A 123 -3.33 7.05 -2.49
C GLU A 123 -4.16 6.61 -3.70
N GLY A 124 -3.52 6.27 -4.82
CA GLY A 124 -4.17 5.73 -6.01
C GLY A 124 -4.84 4.37 -5.77
N LYS A 125 -4.22 3.49 -4.98
CA LYS A 125 -4.80 2.20 -4.58
C LYS A 125 -6.07 2.37 -3.77
N PHE A 126 -6.11 3.39 -2.91
CA PHE A 126 -7.22 3.64 -1.99
C PHE A 126 -8.21 4.71 -2.49
N ARG A 127 -8.10 5.16 -3.74
CA ARG A 127 -9.00 6.16 -4.34
C ARG A 127 -10.48 5.77 -4.30
N ALA A 128 -10.77 4.48 -4.47
CA ALA A 128 -12.13 3.93 -4.43
C ALA A 128 -12.39 3.37 -3.04
N PHE A 129 -12.24 4.22 -2.03
CA PHE A 129 -12.10 3.84 -0.62
C PHE A 129 -13.21 2.87 -0.17
N GLU A 130 -14.48 3.18 -0.43
CA GLU A 130 -15.61 2.30 -0.11
C GLU A 130 -15.47 0.89 -0.70
N GLN A 131 -15.19 0.81 -1.99
CA GLN A 131 -15.06 -0.47 -2.68
C GLN A 131 -13.84 -1.24 -2.16
N VAL A 132 -12.77 -0.56 -1.76
CA VAL A 132 -11.61 -1.18 -1.12
C VAL A 132 -12.00 -1.82 0.21
N ILE A 133 -12.77 -1.13 1.05
CA ILE A 133 -13.24 -1.67 2.33
C ILE A 133 -14.15 -2.88 2.08
N ILE A 134 -15.16 -2.76 1.22
CA ILE A 134 -16.08 -3.86 0.91
C ILE A 134 -15.33 -5.07 0.34
N ASN A 135 -14.38 -4.86 -0.58
CA ASN A 135 -13.60 -5.96 -1.16
C ASN A 135 -12.70 -6.63 -0.11
N LYS A 136 -12.11 -5.86 0.80
CA LYS A 136 -11.17 -6.39 1.80
C LYS A 136 -11.90 -7.10 2.94
N CYS A 137 -13.03 -6.55 3.39
CA CYS A 137 -13.86 -7.13 4.44
C CYS A 137 -14.80 -8.23 3.92
N ASN A 138 -15.06 -8.26 2.61
CA ASN A 138 -15.97 -9.19 1.94
C ASN A 138 -17.36 -9.25 2.59
N THR A 139 -17.85 -8.11 3.04
CA THR A 139 -19.17 -8.00 3.68
C THR A 139 -19.69 -6.57 3.49
N ARG A 140 -21.01 -6.45 3.58
CA ARG A 140 -21.76 -5.19 3.60
C ARG A 140 -22.55 -5.02 4.89
N ASP A 141 -22.53 -6.04 5.75
CA ASP A 141 -23.17 -6.00 7.07
C ASP A 141 -22.39 -5.07 8.01
N SER A 142 -23.11 -4.23 8.73
CA SER A 142 -22.55 -3.18 9.59
C SER A 142 -21.73 -3.73 10.77
N GLU A 143 -22.23 -4.78 11.42
CA GLU A 143 -21.59 -5.38 12.58
C GLU A 143 -20.33 -6.12 12.15
N GLU A 144 -20.40 -6.87 11.06
CA GLU A 144 -19.25 -7.55 10.47
C GLU A 144 -18.20 -6.56 9.96
N LEU A 145 -18.59 -5.46 9.30
CA LEU A 145 -17.67 -4.40 8.87
C LEU A 145 -16.91 -3.82 10.07
N THR A 146 -17.63 -3.52 11.15
CA THR A 146 -17.02 -2.99 12.38
C THR A 146 -16.00 -3.98 12.98
N LEU A 147 -16.32 -5.27 12.98
CA LEU A 147 -15.40 -6.31 13.44
C LEU A 147 -14.18 -6.44 12.53
N GLN A 148 -14.38 -6.45 11.21
CA GLN A 148 -13.29 -6.58 10.23
C GLN A 148 -12.34 -5.39 10.29
N ILE A 149 -12.85 -4.17 10.45
CA ILE A 149 -12.01 -2.97 10.63
C ILE A 149 -11.09 -3.13 11.84
N ARG A 150 -11.63 -3.61 12.97
CA ARG A 150 -10.84 -3.88 14.18
C ARG A 150 -9.81 -4.99 13.98
N ILE A 151 -10.09 -5.98 13.15
CA ILE A 151 -9.16 -7.07 12.85
C ILE A 151 -8.01 -6.54 11.98
N PHE A 152 -8.32 -5.80 10.91
CA PHE A 152 -7.31 -5.28 9.99
C PHE A 152 -6.53 -4.09 10.55
N SER A 153 -6.98 -3.46 11.63
CA SER A 153 -6.21 -2.45 12.37
C SER A 153 -5.16 -3.05 13.32
N ARG A 154 -5.02 -4.38 13.38
CA ARG A 154 -3.98 -5.04 14.18
C ARG A 154 -2.66 -5.01 13.42
N GLU A 155 -1.58 -4.75 14.14
CA GLU A 155 -0.25 -4.75 13.55
C GLU A 155 0.07 -6.13 12.95
N PRO A 156 0.45 -6.20 11.66
CA PRO A 156 0.73 -7.47 11.00
C PRO A 156 2.05 -8.04 11.50
N GLU A 157 2.10 -9.37 11.65
CA GLU A 157 3.35 -10.07 11.94
C GLU A 157 4.32 -9.99 10.76
N ILE A 158 5.62 -10.10 11.05
CA ILE A 158 6.69 -10.07 10.04
C ILE A 158 6.45 -11.10 8.93
N ASP A 159 5.95 -12.29 9.26
CA ASP A 159 5.69 -13.32 8.25
C ASP A 159 4.51 -12.98 7.35
N THR A 160 3.51 -12.24 7.85
CA THR A 160 2.43 -11.69 7.02
C THR A 160 2.98 -10.64 6.05
N LEU A 161 3.90 -9.79 6.50
CA LEU A 161 4.52 -8.78 5.64
C LEU A 161 5.37 -9.39 4.51
N LYS A 162 5.92 -10.60 4.71
CA LYS A 162 6.70 -11.32 3.68
C LYS A 162 5.82 -11.97 2.62
N THR A 163 4.59 -12.35 2.95
CA THR A 163 3.71 -13.12 2.06
C THR A 163 2.63 -12.27 1.40
N GLU A 164 2.22 -11.18 2.03
CA GLU A 164 1.09 -10.35 1.58
C GLU A 164 1.54 -8.92 1.26
N GLU A 165 1.73 -8.62 -0.02
CA GLU A 165 2.30 -7.37 -0.56
C GLU A 165 1.70 -6.08 0.04
N TRP A 166 0.38 -6.06 0.27
CA TRP A 166 -0.35 -4.86 0.70
C TRP A 166 -0.72 -4.86 2.18
N SER A 167 -0.32 -5.86 2.96
CA SER A 167 -0.74 -6.00 4.36
C SER A 167 -0.35 -4.81 5.22
N PHE A 168 0.86 -4.26 5.05
CA PHE A 168 1.29 -3.05 5.75
C PHE A 168 0.36 -1.85 5.47
N TRP A 169 0.04 -1.60 4.20
CA TRP A 169 -0.78 -0.45 3.82
C TRP A 169 -2.25 -0.61 4.20
N TYR A 170 -2.79 -1.83 4.13
CA TYR A 170 -4.12 -2.10 4.69
C TYR A 170 -4.11 -1.86 6.19
N PHE A 171 -3.13 -2.38 6.94
CA PHE A 171 -3.00 -2.10 8.36
C PHE A 171 -3.03 -0.60 8.67
N LYS A 172 -2.23 0.21 7.95
CA LYS A 172 -2.22 1.67 8.12
C LYS A 172 -3.57 2.32 7.77
N LEU A 173 -4.24 1.84 6.72
CA LEU A 173 -5.54 2.36 6.29
C LEU A 173 -6.61 2.09 7.35
N PHE A 174 -6.76 0.83 7.77
CA PHE A 174 -7.76 0.41 8.75
C PHE A 174 -7.49 1.02 10.14
N SER A 175 -6.22 1.23 10.49
CA SER A 175 -5.85 1.95 11.72
C SER A 175 -6.21 3.43 11.69
N ALA A 176 -6.39 4.02 10.50
CA ALA A 176 -6.76 5.43 10.34
C ALA A 176 -8.28 5.66 10.34
N ILE A 177 -9.09 4.59 10.18
CA ILE A 177 -10.56 4.68 10.19
C ILE A 177 -11.05 4.95 11.61
N LYS A 178 -11.75 6.07 11.80
CA LYS A 178 -12.41 6.36 13.08
C LYS A 178 -13.77 5.67 13.13
N PRO A 179 -14.29 5.33 14.32
CA PRO A 179 -15.66 4.82 14.45
C PRO A 179 -16.71 5.72 13.80
N SER A 180 -16.55 7.04 13.91
CA SER A 180 -17.41 8.05 13.28
C SER A 180 -17.38 8.07 11.75
N ASP A 181 -16.33 7.50 11.16
CA ASP A 181 -16.17 7.39 9.70
C ASP A 181 -16.92 6.17 9.17
N ILE A 182 -17.35 5.23 10.03
CA ILE A 182 -18.06 3.99 9.67
C ILE A 182 -19.55 4.25 9.44
N GLU A 183 -20.17 5.14 10.23
CA GLU A 183 -21.61 5.41 10.16
C GLU A 183 -22.11 5.77 8.74
N PRO A 184 -21.41 6.61 7.95
CA PRO A 184 -21.80 6.89 6.57
C PRO A 184 -21.72 5.66 5.65
N PHE A 185 -20.76 4.74 5.86
CA PHE A 185 -20.66 3.51 5.09
C PHE A 185 -21.86 2.60 5.33
N VAL A 186 -22.19 2.44 6.61
CA VAL A 186 -23.34 1.63 7.04
C VAL A 186 -24.63 2.20 6.47
N ALA A 187 -24.87 3.49 6.67
CA ALA A 187 -26.09 4.15 6.19
C ALA A 187 -26.24 4.06 4.66
N LYS A 188 -25.14 4.15 3.91
CA LYS A 188 -25.15 3.99 2.45
C LYS A 188 -25.42 2.54 2.04
N SER A 189 -24.82 1.58 2.75
CA SER A 189 -25.05 0.15 2.52
C SER A 189 -26.53 -0.20 2.72
N ASP A 190 -27.12 0.24 3.84
CA ASP A 190 -28.52 0.03 4.19
C ASP A 190 -29.45 0.64 3.13
N PHE A 191 -29.16 1.87 2.68
CA PHE A 191 -29.93 2.53 1.64
C PHE A 191 -29.90 1.78 0.31
N VAL A 192 -28.73 1.29 -0.12
CA VAL A 192 -28.60 0.51 -1.37
C VAL A 192 -29.34 -0.81 -1.26
N GLN A 193 -29.30 -1.47 -0.11
CA GLN A 193 -30.05 -2.70 0.12
C GLN A 193 -31.55 -2.45 0.06
N GLN A 194 -32.04 -1.40 0.73
CA GLN A 194 -33.45 -1.01 0.70
C GLN A 194 -33.94 -0.69 -0.72
N GLN A 195 -33.17 0.07 -1.51
CA GLN A 195 -33.52 0.32 -2.91
C GLN A 195 -33.53 -0.96 -3.77
N GLY A 196 -32.62 -1.89 -3.49
CA GLY A 196 -32.57 -3.19 -4.18
C GLY A 196 -33.78 -4.06 -3.84
N GLU A 197 -34.20 -4.08 -2.58
CA GLU A 197 -35.40 -4.76 -2.11
C GLU A 197 -36.67 -4.12 -2.71
N ASP A 198 -36.82 -2.80 -2.61
CA ASP A 198 -37.94 -2.05 -3.18
C ASP A 198 -38.05 -2.24 -4.70
N GLY A 199 -36.90 -2.22 -5.40
CA GLY A 199 -36.83 -2.46 -6.84
C GLY A 199 -37.14 -3.92 -7.21
N GLY A 200 -36.68 -4.87 -6.41
CA GLY A 200 -37.00 -6.29 -6.56
C GLY A 200 -38.49 -6.55 -6.37
N ASP A 201 -39.08 -5.98 -5.32
CA ASP A 201 -40.51 -6.06 -5.04
C ASP A 201 -41.34 -5.39 -6.14
N PHE A 202 -40.90 -4.25 -6.68
CA PHE A 202 -41.55 -3.61 -7.82
C PHE A 202 -41.55 -4.50 -9.08
N ILE A 203 -40.46 -5.23 -9.34
CA ILE A 203 -40.36 -6.15 -10.49
C ILE A 203 -41.22 -7.40 -10.26
N LEU A 204 -41.19 -7.97 -9.05
CA LEU A 204 -41.91 -9.20 -8.71
C LEU A 204 -43.42 -8.99 -8.57
N ASN A 205 -43.83 -7.83 -8.08
CA ASN A 205 -45.24 -7.45 -7.92
C ASN A 205 -45.77 -6.66 -9.12
N GLY A 206 -45.09 -6.70 -10.27
CA GLY A 206 -45.27 -5.82 -11.42
C GLY A 206 -46.70 -5.32 -11.64
N ASN A 207 -46.91 -4.02 -11.40
CA ASN A 207 -48.20 -3.30 -11.45
C ASN A 207 -49.37 -3.93 -10.67
#